data_AF-A0A9Q1M5H4-F1
#
_entry.id   AF-A0A9Q1M5H4-F1
#
_cell.length_a   1.000
_cell.length_b   1.000
_cell.length_c   1.000
_cell.angle_alpha   90.00
_cell.angle_beta   90.00
_cell.angle_gamma   90.00
#
_symmetry.space_group_name_H-M   'P 1'
#
loop_
_entity.id
_entity.type
_entity.pdbx_description
1 polymer ?
#
loop_
_entity_poly.entity_id
_entity_poly.type
_entity_poly.pdbx_seq_one_letter_code
_entity_poly.pdbx_strand_id
1 'polypeptide(L)'
;MERLEARWFIEVYYKEENMNPLVLELAKLDYNMAQATYLEELKQMSRWDKNIKLVKKMSYVRDRLVEGFFWAVGFTPNPQFGYCRKFSTKLSVLLTTIDDIYDVYGTLDELELFDIVDRWDINAIEQLPEYMQICFLALFNSMNELAYDILKEQGFSIISHIRKQWVNLCKAYLLEVRWYQRGYTPSLDEFLRNAWITNTGPVLIMHAYFCITNPIKEEELECLKHYPAIIYSPSLILRLVNDLATSPDEIKKGDYLKSIQCYMHESRSSEENARNYIKNLIDQAWKKMNGDILRDQSFSEDFRRSAINLARIAQCMYQHGDGFGIPDRETKDRIHSLFFEPIPLS
;
A
#
# COMPACT_ATOMS: atom_id res chain seq x y z
N MET A 1 8.37 10.77 -8.68
CA MET A 1 8.90 10.40 -7.34
C MET A 1 10.39 10.21 -7.46
N GLU A 2 11.20 10.77 -6.56
CA GLU A 2 12.66 10.95 -6.77
C GLU A 2 13.38 9.67 -7.22
N ARG A 3 13.27 8.54 -6.50
CA ARG A 3 13.98 7.30 -6.87
C ARG A 3 13.45 6.64 -8.14
N LEU A 4 12.15 6.71 -8.40
CA LEU A 4 11.54 6.11 -9.59
C LEU A 4 11.94 6.84 -10.88
N GLU A 5 12.01 8.17 -10.82
CA GLU A 5 12.33 9.02 -11.96
C GLU A 5 13.83 9.35 -12.03
N ALA A 6 14.64 8.88 -11.07
CA ALA A 6 16.04 9.26 -10.94
C ALA A 6 16.82 9.01 -12.24
N ARG A 7 16.61 7.86 -12.88
CA ARG A 7 17.25 7.53 -14.15
C ARG A 7 16.87 8.52 -15.25
N TRP A 8 15.58 8.83 -15.38
CA TRP A 8 15.12 9.81 -16.35
C TRP A 8 15.77 11.19 -16.11
N PHE A 9 15.81 11.66 -14.86
CA PHE A 9 16.47 12.92 -14.52
C PHE A 9 17.98 12.90 -14.77
N ILE A 10 18.67 11.78 -14.51
CA ILE A 10 20.10 11.60 -14.82
C ILE A 10 20.33 11.70 -16.34
N GLU A 11 19.48 11.06 -17.14
CA GLU A 11 19.56 11.09 -18.60
C GLU A 11 19.25 12.47 -19.19
N VAL A 12 18.33 13.23 -18.58
CA VAL A 12 18.07 14.63 -18.93
C VAL A 12 19.27 15.50 -18.57
N TYR A 13 19.79 15.38 -17.34
CA TYR A 13 20.93 16.16 -16.86
C TYR A 13 22.19 15.91 -17.71
N TYR A 14 22.41 14.68 -18.16
CA TYR A 14 23.52 14.34 -19.07
C TYR A 14 23.50 15.14 -20.39
N LYS A 15 22.32 15.55 -20.86
CA LYS A 15 22.13 16.26 -22.13
C LYS A 15 22.22 17.79 -21.97
N GLU A 16 22.31 18.32 -20.76
CA GLU A 16 22.39 19.76 -20.51
C GLU A 16 23.76 20.33 -20.91
N GLU A 17 23.76 21.52 -21.52
CA GLU A 17 24.99 22.19 -21.98
C GLU A 17 25.95 22.54 -20.82
N ASN A 18 25.39 22.82 -19.64
CA ASN A 18 26.11 23.18 -18.42
C ASN A 18 26.22 22.03 -17.41
N MET A 19 26.07 20.78 -17.87
CA MET A 19 26.21 19.58 -17.05
C MET A 19 27.59 19.53 -16.37
N ASN A 20 27.60 19.27 -15.06
CA ASN A 20 28.83 19.07 -14.30
C ASN A 20 29.17 17.57 -14.27
N PRO A 21 30.33 17.15 -14.81
CA PRO A 21 30.69 15.74 -14.91
C PRO A 21 30.78 15.04 -13.53
N LEU A 22 31.24 15.75 -12.49
CA LEU A 22 31.33 15.19 -11.14
C LEU A 22 29.94 14.93 -10.53
N VAL A 23 28.98 15.83 -10.80
CA VAL A 23 27.59 15.66 -10.33
C VAL A 23 26.93 14.49 -11.06
N LEU A 24 27.14 14.39 -12.38
CA LEU A 24 26.60 13.28 -13.17
C LEU A 24 27.18 11.93 -12.72
N GLU A 25 28.50 11.84 -12.53
CA GLU A 25 29.17 10.63 -12.06
C GLU A 25 28.65 10.22 -10.69
N LEU A 26 28.55 11.18 -9.75
CA LEU A 26 27.99 10.94 -8.42
C LEU A 26 26.54 10.44 -8.49
N ALA A 27 25.70 11.03 -9.34
CA ALA A 27 24.31 10.62 -9.48
C ALA A 27 24.17 9.18 -10.03
N LYS A 28 25.01 8.79 -10.99
CA LYS A 28 25.07 7.41 -11.51
C LYS A 28 25.56 6.43 -10.45
N LEU A 29 26.59 6.80 -9.70
CA LEU A 29 27.13 5.98 -8.60
C LEU A 29 26.08 5.76 -7.51
N ASP A 30 25.44 6.83 -7.02
CA ASP A 30 24.39 6.73 -6.00
C ASP A 30 23.20 5.88 -6.49
N TYR A 31 22.78 6.06 -7.75
CA TYR A 31 21.72 5.25 -8.34
C TYR A 31 22.07 3.76 -8.31
N ASN A 32 23.25 3.38 -8.80
CA ASN A 32 23.69 1.99 -8.85
C ASN A 32 23.88 1.39 -7.45
N MET A 33 24.37 2.17 -6.48
CA MET A 33 24.51 1.75 -5.08
C MET A 33 23.14 1.50 -4.42
N ALA A 34 22.18 2.38 -4.65
CA ALA A 34 20.81 2.21 -4.18
C ALA A 34 20.15 0.99 -4.83
N GLN A 35 20.30 0.81 -6.15
CA GLN A 35 19.80 -0.35 -6.88
C GLN A 35 20.37 -1.66 -6.33
N ALA A 36 21.69 -1.72 -6.06
CA ALA A 36 22.32 -2.89 -5.46
C ALA A 36 21.74 -3.23 -4.07
N THR A 37 21.46 -2.20 -3.26
CA THR A 37 20.79 -2.35 -1.95
C THR A 37 19.38 -2.92 -2.13
N TYR A 38 18.59 -2.36 -3.04
CA TYR A 38 17.24 -2.84 -3.32
C TYR A 38 17.21 -4.28 -3.84
N LEU A 39 18.16 -4.66 -4.70
CA LEU A 39 18.28 -6.02 -5.19
C LEU A 39 18.56 -7.04 -4.08
N GLU A 40 19.40 -6.70 -3.11
CA GLU A 40 19.66 -7.59 -1.98
C GLU A 40 18.44 -7.72 -1.07
N GLU A 41 17.74 -6.62 -0.81
CA GLU A 41 16.47 -6.64 -0.08
C GLU A 41 15.41 -7.48 -0.80
N LEU A 42 15.27 -7.34 -2.12
CA LEU A 42 14.33 -8.12 -2.94
C LEU A 42 14.67 -9.62 -2.93
N LYS A 43 15.96 -9.99 -2.96
CA LYS A 43 16.39 -11.38 -2.79
C LYS A 43 15.99 -11.94 -1.43
N GLN A 44 16.14 -11.16 -0.36
CA GLN A 44 15.69 -11.56 0.97
C GLN A 44 14.17 -11.76 1.01
N MET A 45 13.39 -10.86 0.38
CA MET A 45 11.94 -10.99 0.30
C MET A 45 11.50 -12.17 -0.55
N SER A 46 12.19 -12.47 -1.65
CA SER A 46 11.93 -13.67 -2.45
C SER A 46 12.17 -14.97 -1.68
N ARG A 47 13.19 -15.02 -0.81
CA ARG A 47 13.41 -16.18 0.09
C ARG A 47 12.30 -16.30 1.12
N TRP A 48 11.88 -15.20 1.73
CA TRP A 48 10.78 -15.17 2.69
C TRP A 48 9.46 -15.63 2.05
N ASP A 49 9.12 -15.12 0.88
CA ASP A 49 7.89 -15.47 0.16
C ASP A 49 7.82 -16.96 -0.20
N LYS A 50 8.93 -17.52 -0.70
CA LYS A 50 9.06 -18.97 -0.94
C LYS A 50 8.92 -19.82 0.32
N ASN A 51 9.24 -19.27 1.49
CA ASN A 51 9.12 -19.97 2.77
C ASN A 51 7.69 -19.94 3.31
N ILE A 52 6.99 -18.81 3.19
CA ILE A 52 5.61 -18.67 3.69
C ILE A 52 4.59 -19.38 2.79
N LYS A 53 4.90 -19.55 1.49
CA LYS A 53 4.17 -20.41 0.55
C LYS A 53 2.68 -20.06 0.38
N LEU A 54 2.29 -18.81 0.63
CA LEU A 54 0.88 -18.38 0.53
C LEU A 54 0.33 -18.62 -0.88
N VAL A 55 0.98 -18.06 -1.91
CA VAL A 55 0.61 -18.26 -3.33
C VAL A 55 0.56 -19.75 -3.70
N LYS A 56 1.52 -20.55 -3.22
CA LYS A 56 1.54 -21.99 -3.49
C LYS A 56 0.38 -22.75 -2.83
N LYS A 57 -0.09 -22.29 -1.67
CA LYS A 57 -1.19 -22.89 -0.92
C LYS A 57 -2.57 -22.34 -1.32
N MET A 58 -2.62 -21.13 -1.86
CA MET A 58 -3.82 -20.41 -2.27
C MET A 58 -3.62 -19.90 -3.70
N SER A 59 -3.85 -20.76 -4.69
CA SER A 59 -3.56 -20.46 -6.10
C SER A 59 -4.44 -19.36 -6.71
N TYR A 60 -5.50 -18.96 -6.03
CA TYR A 60 -6.37 -17.83 -6.41
C TYR A 60 -5.78 -16.48 -6.00
N VAL A 61 -4.81 -16.45 -5.08
CA VAL A 61 -4.18 -15.23 -4.60
C VAL A 61 -3.16 -14.73 -5.62
N ARG A 62 -3.14 -13.41 -5.82
CA ARG A 62 -2.19 -12.72 -6.70
C ARG A 62 -0.75 -12.85 -6.18
N ASP A 63 0.14 -13.38 -7.02
CA ASP A 63 1.59 -13.40 -6.79
C ASP A 63 2.23 -12.09 -7.29
N ARG A 64 2.39 -11.13 -6.38
CA ARG A 64 2.83 -9.76 -6.69
C ARG A 64 3.95 -9.27 -5.78
N LEU A 65 4.89 -10.15 -5.46
CA LEU A 65 6.00 -9.81 -4.56
C LEU A 65 6.87 -8.65 -5.08
N VAL A 66 7.20 -8.65 -6.37
CA VAL A 66 8.10 -7.64 -6.96
C VAL A 66 7.39 -6.28 -7.04
N GLU A 67 6.10 -6.28 -7.38
CA GLU A 67 5.24 -5.10 -7.40
C GLU A 67 5.04 -4.56 -5.97
N GLY A 68 4.84 -5.44 -4.98
CA GLY A 68 4.80 -5.06 -3.57
C GLY A 68 6.11 -4.46 -3.06
N PHE A 69 7.25 -4.97 -3.52
CA PHE A 69 8.56 -4.38 -3.23
C PHE A 69 8.77 -3.04 -3.94
N PHE A 70 8.27 -2.89 -5.17
CA PHE A 70 8.25 -1.61 -5.89
C PHE A 70 7.42 -0.56 -5.13
N TRP A 71 6.26 -0.94 -4.60
CA TRP A 71 5.47 -0.10 -3.69
C TRP A 71 6.27 0.31 -2.46
N ALA A 72 6.95 -0.63 -1.83
CA ALA A 72 7.77 -0.38 -0.65
C ALA A 72 8.90 0.63 -0.93
N VAL A 73 9.60 0.50 -2.06
CA VAL A 73 10.65 1.45 -2.49
C VAL A 73 10.07 2.82 -2.79
N GLY A 74 8.91 2.88 -3.43
CA GLY A 74 8.25 4.16 -3.69
C GLY A 74 7.82 4.87 -2.41
N PHE A 75 7.34 4.10 -1.43
CA PHE A 75 6.92 4.62 -0.14
C PHE A 75 8.09 5.10 0.72
N THR A 76 9.15 4.28 0.87
CA THR A 76 10.34 4.55 1.70
C THR A 76 11.65 4.42 0.91
N PRO A 77 11.96 5.40 0.03
CA PRO A 77 13.09 5.29 -0.91
C PRO A 77 14.48 5.35 -0.26
N ASN A 78 14.65 6.00 0.89
CA ASN A 78 15.99 6.22 1.46
C ASN A 78 16.65 4.90 1.89
N PRO A 79 17.91 4.61 1.48
CA PRO A 79 18.57 3.33 1.76
C PRO A 79 18.53 2.89 3.24
N GLN A 80 18.61 3.84 4.19
CA GLN A 80 18.53 3.59 5.63
C GLN A 80 17.24 2.87 6.08
N PHE A 81 16.15 2.97 5.32
CA PHE A 81 14.86 2.36 5.64
C PHE A 81 14.68 0.95 5.06
N GLY A 82 15.77 0.20 4.86
CA GLY A 82 15.72 -1.16 4.30
C GLY A 82 14.89 -2.15 5.12
N TYR A 83 14.88 -2.03 6.45
CA TYR A 83 13.98 -2.81 7.29
C TYR A 83 12.51 -2.51 6.98
N CYS A 84 12.15 -1.22 6.92
CA CYS A 84 10.80 -0.77 6.56
C CYS A 84 10.40 -1.29 5.18
N ARG A 85 11.27 -1.23 4.17
CA ARG A 85 10.94 -1.71 2.81
C ARG A 85 10.67 -3.21 2.79
N LYS A 86 11.53 -4.00 3.43
CA LYS A 86 11.35 -5.44 3.55
C LYS A 86 10.02 -5.77 4.24
N PHE A 87 9.74 -5.13 5.37
CA PHE A 87 8.49 -5.39 6.07
C PHE A 87 7.26 -4.91 5.29
N SER A 88 7.32 -3.73 4.64
CA SER A 88 6.26 -3.26 3.73
C SER A 88 5.99 -4.24 2.59
N THR A 89 7.00 -4.97 2.12
CA THR A 89 6.85 -5.99 1.09
C THR A 89 6.10 -7.21 1.64
N LYS A 90 6.46 -7.68 2.84
CA LYS A 90 5.69 -8.72 3.54
C LYS A 90 4.24 -8.29 3.72
N LEU A 91 4.04 -7.04 4.14
CA LEU A 91 2.74 -6.43 4.36
C LEU A 91 1.93 -6.39 3.06
N SER A 92 2.53 -6.02 1.93
CA SER A 92 1.86 -6.03 0.62
C SER A 92 1.36 -7.43 0.27
N VAL A 93 2.17 -8.47 0.45
CA VAL A 93 1.74 -9.86 0.17
C VAL A 93 0.56 -10.26 1.07
N LEU A 94 0.62 -9.94 2.36
CA LEU A 94 -0.46 -10.26 3.31
C LEU A 94 -1.74 -9.48 2.99
N LEU A 95 -1.63 -8.19 2.70
CA LEU A 95 -2.77 -7.35 2.34
C LEU A 95 -3.45 -7.88 1.08
N THR A 96 -2.69 -8.16 0.02
CA THR A 96 -3.23 -8.73 -1.22
C THR A 96 -3.86 -10.10 -1.00
N THR A 97 -3.26 -10.95 -0.18
CA THR A 97 -3.84 -12.26 0.18
C THR A 97 -5.19 -12.11 0.87
N ILE A 98 -5.29 -11.19 1.83
CA ILE A 98 -6.53 -10.95 2.56
C ILE A 98 -7.57 -10.31 1.64
N ASP A 99 -7.19 -9.34 0.82
CA ASP A 99 -8.04 -8.73 -0.21
C ASP A 99 -8.68 -9.81 -1.10
N ASP A 100 -7.85 -10.70 -1.69
CA ASP A 100 -8.29 -11.84 -2.53
C ASP A 100 -9.22 -12.83 -1.80
N ILE A 101 -9.04 -12.98 -0.48
CA ILE A 101 -9.95 -13.79 0.34
C ILE A 101 -11.31 -13.13 0.47
N TYR A 102 -11.37 -11.80 0.62
CA TYR A 102 -12.62 -11.07 0.82
C TYR A 102 -13.39 -10.77 -0.49
N ASP A 103 -12.70 -10.50 -1.60
CA ASP A 103 -13.33 -10.06 -2.86
C ASP A 103 -13.52 -11.18 -3.89
N VAL A 104 -12.72 -12.26 -3.84
CA VAL A 104 -12.75 -13.34 -4.83
C VAL A 104 -13.18 -14.69 -4.25
N TYR A 105 -12.60 -15.11 -3.12
CA TYR A 105 -12.65 -16.53 -2.73
C TYR A 105 -13.63 -16.87 -1.60
N GLY A 106 -13.61 -16.11 -0.50
CA GLY A 106 -14.33 -16.45 0.72
C GLY A 106 -15.84 -16.28 0.59
N THR A 107 -16.61 -17.19 1.19
CA THR A 107 -18.05 -17.01 1.36
C THR A 107 -18.35 -16.08 2.55
N LEU A 108 -19.50 -15.41 2.58
CA LEU A 108 -19.83 -14.52 3.71
C LEU A 108 -19.76 -15.25 5.05
N ASP A 109 -20.29 -16.47 5.13
CA ASP A 109 -20.26 -17.27 6.37
C ASP A 109 -18.83 -17.52 6.85
N GLU A 110 -17.90 -17.83 5.93
CA GLU A 110 -16.48 -17.99 6.27
C GLU A 110 -15.82 -16.66 6.66
N LEU A 111 -16.12 -15.58 5.93
CA LEU A 111 -15.56 -14.24 6.17
C LEU A 111 -16.01 -13.66 7.51
N GLU A 112 -17.19 -14.01 8.00
CA GLU A 112 -17.64 -13.67 9.36
C GLU A 112 -16.83 -14.39 10.45
N LEU A 113 -16.32 -15.59 10.18
CA LEU A 113 -15.42 -16.30 11.10
C LEU A 113 -14.02 -15.67 11.18
N PHE A 114 -13.64 -14.84 10.20
CA PHE A 114 -12.37 -14.11 10.22
C PHE A 114 -12.32 -12.98 11.28
N ASP A 115 -13.36 -12.87 12.12
CA ASP A 115 -13.37 -12.10 13.37
C ASP A 115 -12.26 -12.51 14.37
N ILE A 116 -11.58 -13.64 14.12
CA ILE A 116 -10.39 -14.06 14.85
C ILE A 116 -9.32 -12.97 14.86
N VAL A 117 -9.28 -12.09 13.86
CA VAL A 117 -8.38 -10.94 13.81
C VAL A 117 -8.70 -9.93 14.93
N ASP A 118 -9.95 -9.85 15.38
CA ASP A 118 -10.35 -9.04 16.55
C ASP A 118 -9.91 -9.70 17.86
N ARG A 119 -10.20 -11.00 17.98
CA ARG A 119 -9.83 -11.80 19.15
C ARG A 119 -8.30 -11.93 19.30
N TRP A 120 -7.59 -11.96 18.17
CA TRP A 120 -6.15 -12.23 18.06
C TRP A 120 -5.73 -13.50 18.81
N ASP A 121 -6.60 -14.52 18.78
CA ASP A 121 -6.50 -15.74 19.57
C ASP A 121 -6.16 -16.95 18.67
N ILE A 122 -4.92 -17.39 18.72
CA ILE A 122 -4.43 -18.55 17.96
C ILE A 122 -5.12 -19.86 18.37
N ASN A 123 -5.69 -19.93 19.58
CA ASN A 123 -6.34 -21.15 20.06
C ASN A 123 -7.72 -21.37 19.42
N ALA A 124 -8.32 -20.31 18.86
CA ALA A 124 -9.60 -20.39 18.15
C ALA A 124 -9.44 -20.74 16.66
N ILE A 125 -8.22 -20.96 16.18
CA ILE A 125 -7.92 -21.07 14.75
C ILE A 125 -8.54 -22.31 14.09
N GLU A 126 -8.73 -23.40 14.84
CA GLU A 126 -9.29 -24.65 14.33
C GLU A 126 -10.74 -24.51 13.82
N GLN A 127 -11.40 -23.39 14.15
CA GLN A 127 -12.75 -23.05 13.69
C GLN A 127 -12.77 -22.52 12.24
N LEU A 128 -11.63 -22.11 11.70
CA LEU A 128 -11.52 -21.55 10.36
C LEU A 128 -11.30 -22.62 9.28
N PRO A 129 -11.70 -22.37 8.03
CA PRO A 129 -11.22 -23.15 6.88
C PRO A 129 -9.69 -23.12 6.78
N GLU A 130 -9.07 -24.21 6.30
CA GLU A 130 -7.60 -24.38 6.26
C GLU A 130 -6.87 -23.17 5.64
N TYR A 131 -7.38 -22.62 4.53
CA TYR A 131 -6.75 -21.47 3.87
C TYR A 131 -6.76 -20.20 4.74
N MET A 132 -7.85 -19.95 5.48
CA MET A 132 -7.93 -18.85 6.43
C MET A 132 -7.04 -19.07 7.65
N GLN A 133 -6.87 -20.32 8.11
CA GLN A 133 -5.90 -20.65 9.15
C GLN A 133 -4.48 -20.26 8.71
N ILE A 134 -4.09 -20.67 7.50
CA ILE A 134 -2.78 -20.35 6.92
C ILE A 134 -2.61 -18.83 6.81
N CYS A 135 -3.62 -18.12 6.29
CA CYS A 135 -3.59 -16.66 6.16
C CYS A 135 -3.48 -15.96 7.52
N PHE A 136 -4.27 -16.38 8.51
CA PHE A 136 -4.23 -15.80 9.85
C PHE A 136 -2.90 -16.06 10.55
N LEU A 137 -2.33 -17.27 10.47
CA LEU A 137 -1.01 -17.56 11.04
C LEU A 137 0.10 -16.75 10.37
N ALA A 138 0.04 -16.59 9.05
CA ALA A 138 0.99 -15.77 8.31
C ALA A 138 0.94 -14.30 8.77
N LEU A 139 -0.27 -13.76 8.91
CA LEU A 139 -0.50 -12.42 9.46
C LEU A 139 0.00 -12.31 10.90
N PHE A 140 -0.45 -13.19 11.78
CA PHE A 140 -0.13 -13.21 13.19
C PHE A 140 1.39 -13.27 13.42
N ASN A 141 2.08 -14.22 12.78
CA ASN A 141 3.52 -14.39 12.93
C ASN A 141 4.29 -13.16 12.43
N SER A 142 3.92 -12.61 11.27
CA SER A 142 4.60 -11.44 10.71
C SER A 142 4.39 -10.19 11.58
N MET A 143 3.18 -9.96 12.08
CA MET A 143 2.89 -8.80 12.93
C MET A 143 3.56 -8.90 14.31
N ASN A 144 3.64 -10.12 14.88
CA ASN A 144 4.38 -10.34 16.12
C ASN A 144 5.90 -10.21 15.92
N GLU A 145 6.44 -10.58 14.75
CA GLU A 145 7.84 -10.29 14.39
C GLU A 145 8.12 -8.78 14.45
N LEU A 146 7.29 -7.96 13.80
CA LEU A 146 7.43 -6.50 13.85
C LEU A 146 7.35 -5.94 15.27
N ALA A 147 6.34 -6.39 16.01
CA ALA A 147 6.13 -5.92 17.38
C ALA A 147 7.28 -6.31 18.30
N TYR A 148 7.84 -7.51 18.12
CA TYR A 148 9.01 -7.96 18.87
C TYR A 148 10.24 -7.13 18.54
N ASP A 149 10.51 -6.88 17.25
CA ASP A 149 11.65 -6.07 16.84
C ASP A 149 11.58 -4.65 17.42
N ILE A 150 10.41 -4.01 17.41
CA ILE A 150 10.23 -2.67 17.98
C ILE A 150 10.32 -2.69 19.50
N LEU A 151 9.75 -3.70 20.17
CA LEU A 151 9.88 -3.84 21.62
C LEU A 151 11.34 -4.03 22.04
N LYS A 152 12.09 -4.84 21.30
CA LYS A 152 13.51 -5.12 21.54
C LYS A 152 14.37 -3.86 21.36
N GLU A 153 14.15 -3.09 20.29
CA GLU A 153 14.99 -1.93 19.95
C GLU A 153 14.59 -0.66 20.70
N GLN A 154 13.29 -0.44 20.93
CA GLN A 154 12.76 0.81 21.50
C GLN A 154 12.14 0.65 22.90
N GLY A 155 11.97 -0.59 23.39
CA GLY A 155 11.28 -0.84 24.67
C GLY A 155 9.77 -0.55 24.63
N PHE A 156 9.19 -0.41 23.43
CA PHE A 156 7.78 -0.02 23.25
C PHE A 156 6.98 -1.12 22.55
N SER A 157 5.82 -1.50 23.11
CA SER A 157 4.96 -2.55 22.54
C SER A 157 3.88 -1.96 21.64
N ILE A 158 3.87 -2.34 20.37
CA ILE A 158 2.89 -1.86 19.38
C ILE A 158 1.79 -2.87 19.04
N ILE A 159 1.74 -4.03 19.70
CA ILE A 159 0.82 -5.14 19.37
C ILE A 159 -0.64 -4.67 19.32
N SER A 160 -1.07 -3.89 20.32
CA SER A 160 -2.43 -3.37 20.41
C SER A 160 -2.79 -2.45 19.22
N HIS A 161 -1.82 -1.64 18.78
CA HIS A 161 -1.99 -0.71 17.67
C HIS A 161 -2.04 -1.45 16.34
N ILE A 162 -1.15 -2.42 16.12
CA ILE A 162 -1.17 -3.27 14.92
C ILE A 162 -2.51 -4.00 14.83
N ARG A 163 -2.92 -4.68 15.90
CA ARG A 163 -4.20 -5.42 15.94
C ARG A 163 -5.36 -4.51 15.54
N LYS A 164 -5.44 -3.31 16.12
CA LYS A 164 -6.51 -2.35 15.82
C LYS A 164 -6.58 -2.01 14.32
N GLN A 165 -5.42 -1.85 13.65
CA GLN A 165 -5.41 -1.55 12.21
C GLN A 165 -5.97 -2.70 11.36
N TRP A 166 -5.56 -3.94 11.65
CA TRP A 166 -6.05 -5.12 10.93
C TRP A 166 -7.53 -5.40 11.19
N VAL A 167 -8.00 -5.19 12.43
CA VAL A 167 -9.42 -5.31 12.78
C VAL A 167 -10.26 -4.31 12.00
N ASN A 168 -9.82 -3.05 11.93
CA ASN A 168 -10.54 -2.02 11.18
C ASN A 168 -10.58 -2.35 9.69
N LEU A 169 -9.48 -2.85 9.11
CA LEU A 169 -9.44 -3.28 7.72
C LEU A 169 -10.40 -4.44 7.45
N CYS A 170 -10.35 -5.52 8.24
CA CYS A 170 -11.22 -6.69 8.05
C CYS A 170 -12.71 -6.35 8.20
N LYS A 171 -13.05 -5.47 9.16
CA LYS A 171 -14.43 -4.97 9.32
C LYS A 171 -14.87 -4.13 8.13
N ALA A 172 -13.98 -3.31 7.58
CA ALA A 172 -14.26 -2.49 6.40
C ALA A 172 -14.44 -3.35 5.14
N TYR A 173 -13.63 -4.39 4.95
CA TYR A 173 -13.82 -5.37 3.86
C TYR A 173 -15.15 -6.11 4.00
N LEU A 174 -15.48 -6.60 5.20
CA LEU A 174 -16.75 -7.29 5.44
C LEU A 174 -17.97 -6.40 5.16
N LEU A 175 -17.85 -5.08 5.36
CA LEU A 175 -18.91 -4.14 4.99
C LEU A 175 -19.13 -4.11 3.47
N GLU A 176 -18.07 -4.09 2.67
CA GLU A 176 -18.16 -4.12 1.20
C GLU A 176 -18.77 -5.44 0.71
N VAL A 177 -18.35 -6.58 1.27
CA VAL A 177 -18.98 -7.90 1.03
C VAL A 177 -20.48 -7.85 1.26
N ARG A 178 -20.90 -7.30 2.40
CA ARG A 178 -22.32 -7.19 2.76
C ARG A 178 -23.10 -6.27 1.84
N TRP A 179 -22.50 -5.17 1.36
CA TRP A 179 -23.13 -4.31 0.37
C TRP A 179 -23.37 -5.06 -0.94
N TYR A 180 -22.35 -5.75 -1.45
CA TYR A 180 -22.45 -6.53 -2.68
C TYR A 180 -23.53 -7.61 -2.61
N GLN A 181 -23.51 -8.45 -1.58
CA GLN A 181 -24.46 -9.56 -1.47
C GLN A 181 -25.92 -9.11 -1.33
N ARG A 182 -26.15 -7.91 -0.79
CA ARG A 182 -27.48 -7.31 -0.69
C ARG A 182 -27.90 -6.55 -1.94
N GLY A 183 -27.02 -6.41 -2.93
CA GLY A 183 -27.22 -5.51 -4.06
C GLY A 183 -27.38 -4.05 -3.64
N TYR A 184 -26.78 -3.66 -2.50
CA TYR A 184 -26.84 -2.30 -1.98
C TYR A 184 -25.83 -1.41 -2.68
N THR A 185 -26.29 -0.27 -3.20
CA THR A 185 -25.43 0.75 -3.80
C THR A 185 -25.33 1.94 -2.85
N PRO A 186 -24.18 2.15 -2.18
CA PRO A 186 -23.97 3.32 -1.33
C PRO A 186 -23.94 4.62 -2.15
N SER A 187 -24.15 5.76 -1.47
CA SER A 187 -23.77 7.06 -2.05
C SER A 187 -22.25 7.15 -2.20
N LEU A 188 -21.74 8.08 -3.02
CA LEU A 188 -20.29 8.25 -3.15
C LEU A 188 -19.65 8.57 -1.79
N ASP A 189 -20.28 9.43 -0.99
CA ASP A 189 -19.76 9.80 0.33
C ASP A 189 -19.77 8.61 1.31
N GLU A 190 -20.84 7.82 1.34
CA GLU A 190 -20.91 6.61 2.17
C GLU A 190 -19.85 5.58 1.76
N PHE A 191 -19.70 5.34 0.45
CA PHE A 191 -18.65 4.47 -0.08
C PHE A 191 -17.27 4.96 0.35
N LEU A 192 -16.96 6.23 0.11
CA LEU A 192 -15.64 6.78 0.38
C LEU A 192 -15.29 6.69 1.87
N ARG A 193 -16.23 6.90 2.80
CA ARG A 193 -15.97 6.75 4.25
C ARG A 193 -15.42 5.37 4.65
N ASN A 194 -15.73 4.33 3.88
CA ASN A 194 -15.17 2.99 4.05
C ASN A 194 -13.96 2.73 3.13
N ALA A 195 -14.04 3.20 1.89
CA ALA A 195 -13.14 2.80 0.80
C ALA A 195 -11.69 3.26 0.99
N TRP A 196 -11.43 4.39 1.67
CA TRP A 196 -10.05 4.79 2.00
C TRP A 196 -9.40 3.85 3.03
N ILE A 197 -10.20 3.10 3.79
CA ILE A 197 -9.72 2.06 4.72
C ILE A 197 -9.45 0.77 3.97
N THR A 198 -10.39 0.32 3.13
CA THR A 198 -10.29 -0.95 2.38
C THR A 198 -9.17 -0.93 1.34
N ASN A 199 -8.73 0.23 0.87
CA ASN A 199 -7.52 0.31 0.05
C ASN A 199 -6.20 0.27 0.86
N THR A 200 -6.26 -0.12 2.13
CA THR A 200 -5.11 -0.44 3.01
C THR A 200 -4.19 0.73 3.39
N GLY A 201 -4.44 1.94 2.88
CA GLY A 201 -3.62 3.13 3.15
C GLY A 201 -3.33 3.39 4.64
N PRO A 202 -4.31 3.27 5.55
CA PRO A 202 -4.06 3.47 6.98
C PRO A 202 -3.11 2.44 7.58
N VAL A 203 -3.20 1.18 7.15
CA VAL A 203 -2.31 0.10 7.57
C VAL A 203 -0.88 0.38 7.11
N LEU A 204 -0.71 0.80 5.85
CA LEU A 204 0.60 1.13 5.26
C LEU A 204 1.26 2.32 5.97
N ILE A 205 0.49 3.37 6.29
CA ILE A 205 1.01 4.57 6.96
C ILE A 205 1.36 4.29 8.42
N MET A 206 0.50 3.58 9.15
CA MET A 206 0.81 3.15 10.53
C MET A 206 2.06 2.26 10.57
N HIS A 207 2.21 1.36 9.61
CA HIS A 207 3.42 0.55 9.46
C HIS A 207 4.68 1.41 9.22
N ALA A 208 4.59 2.42 8.35
CA ALA A 208 5.68 3.37 8.13
C ALA A 208 6.08 4.08 9.42
N TYR A 209 5.10 4.56 10.19
CA TYR A 209 5.36 5.21 11.48
C TYR A 209 6.17 4.29 12.40
N PHE A 210 5.75 3.04 12.55
CA PHE A 210 6.43 2.07 13.41
C PHE A 210 7.87 1.77 12.98
N CYS A 211 8.16 1.76 11.68
CA CYS A 211 9.49 1.44 11.17
C CYS A 211 10.44 2.64 11.03
N ILE A 212 9.90 3.85 10.91
CA ILE A 212 10.68 5.08 10.66
C ILE A 212 10.88 5.88 11.93
N THR A 213 9.86 5.95 12.78
CA THR A 213 9.90 6.78 13.99
C THR A 213 10.68 6.07 15.09
N ASN A 214 11.71 6.75 15.58
CA ASN A 214 12.49 6.32 16.74
C ASN A 214 12.97 7.56 17.51
N PRO A 215 12.56 7.77 18.78
CA PRO A 215 11.64 6.91 19.55
C PRO A 215 10.17 7.11 19.16
N ILE A 216 9.37 6.04 19.21
CA ILE A 216 7.90 6.10 19.16
C ILE A 216 7.36 6.83 20.38
N LYS A 217 6.33 7.67 20.19
CA LYS A 217 5.67 8.42 21.26
C LYS A 217 4.18 8.06 21.36
N GLU A 218 3.69 7.84 22.57
CA GLU A 218 2.28 7.53 22.80
C GLU A 218 1.37 8.67 22.36
N GLU A 219 1.78 9.94 22.54
CA GLU A 219 0.95 11.09 22.12
C GLU A 219 0.75 11.13 20.60
N GLU A 220 1.79 10.79 19.83
CA GLU A 220 1.72 10.69 18.37
C GLU A 220 0.81 9.52 17.96
N LEU A 221 0.90 8.37 18.65
CA LEU A 221 0.00 7.23 18.41
C LEU A 221 -1.45 7.55 18.76
N GLU A 222 -1.71 8.30 19.82
CA GLU A 222 -3.06 8.75 20.17
C GLU A 222 -3.64 9.67 19.08
N CYS A 223 -2.82 10.59 18.56
CA CYS A 223 -3.21 11.40 17.41
C CYS A 223 -3.56 10.53 16.19
N LEU A 224 -2.68 9.57 15.85
CA LEU A 224 -2.85 8.70 14.68
C LEU A 224 -4.08 7.77 14.79
N LYS A 225 -4.54 7.41 15.99
CA LYS A 225 -5.77 6.62 16.22
C LYS A 225 -7.03 7.30 15.68
N HIS A 226 -7.00 8.62 15.48
CA HIS A 226 -8.12 9.41 14.94
C HIS A 226 -8.04 9.66 13.43
N TYR A 227 -7.09 9.02 12.74
CA TYR A 227 -6.88 9.17 11.29
C TYR A 227 -6.76 10.63 10.84
N PRO A 228 -5.76 11.37 11.36
CA PRO A 228 -5.51 12.74 10.95
C PRO A 228 -5.17 12.81 9.45
N ALA A 229 -5.07 14.03 8.92
CA ALA A 229 -4.88 14.26 7.49
C ALA A 229 -3.67 13.52 6.88
N ILE A 230 -2.62 13.26 7.69
CA ILE A 230 -1.44 12.47 7.31
C ILE A 230 -1.77 11.01 6.97
N ILE A 231 -2.86 10.45 7.53
CA ILE A 231 -3.37 9.12 7.17
C ILE A 231 -4.47 9.26 6.11
N TYR A 232 -5.48 10.10 6.39
CA TYR A 232 -6.70 10.15 5.59
C TYR A 232 -6.45 10.59 4.15
N SER A 233 -5.75 11.71 3.94
CA SER A 233 -5.59 12.31 2.61
C SER A 233 -4.83 11.41 1.62
N PRO A 234 -3.64 10.87 1.97
CA PRO A 234 -2.95 9.95 1.07
C PRO A 234 -3.71 8.64 0.85
N SER A 235 -4.43 8.13 1.86
CA SER A 235 -5.27 6.93 1.71
C SER A 235 -6.44 7.16 0.75
N LEU A 236 -7.06 8.35 0.81
CA LEU A 236 -8.11 8.75 -0.12
C LEU A 236 -7.58 8.88 -1.55
N ILE A 237 -6.42 9.53 -1.75
CA ILE A 237 -5.80 9.63 -3.08
C ILE A 237 -5.50 8.23 -3.62
N LEU A 238 -4.91 7.35 -2.79
CA LEU A 238 -4.65 5.96 -3.14
C LEU A 238 -5.94 5.25 -3.61
N ARG A 239 -7.05 5.34 -2.86
CA ARG A 239 -8.37 4.81 -3.28
C ARG A 239 -8.84 5.37 -4.61
N LEU A 240 -8.90 6.69 -4.76
CA LEU A 240 -9.48 7.30 -5.96
C LEU A 240 -8.67 6.98 -7.22
N VAL A 241 -7.34 6.94 -7.12
CA VAL A 241 -6.47 6.59 -8.27
C VAL A 241 -6.60 5.10 -8.60
N ASN A 242 -6.65 4.22 -7.59
CA ASN A 242 -6.92 2.79 -7.79
C ASN A 242 -8.25 2.57 -8.52
N ASP A 243 -9.35 3.13 -8.01
CA ASP A 243 -10.68 2.97 -8.63
C ASP A 243 -10.73 3.46 -10.08
N LEU A 244 -10.04 4.56 -10.42
CA LEU A 244 -9.96 5.06 -11.80
C LEU A 244 -9.36 4.03 -12.75
N ALA A 245 -8.37 3.26 -12.27
CA ALA A 245 -7.58 2.34 -13.07
C ALA A 245 -8.15 0.91 -13.08
N THR A 246 -8.71 0.42 -11.97
CA THR A 246 -9.09 -0.99 -11.79
C THR A 246 -10.57 -1.25 -12.02
N SER A 247 -11.44 -0.25 -11.80
CA SER A 247 -12.90 -0.43 -11.86
C SER A 247 -13.43 -1.10 -13.15
N PRO A 248 -12.91 -0.83 -14.37
CA PRO A 248 -13.48 -1.45 -15.57
C PRO A 248 -13.36 -2.97 -15.59
N ASP A 249 -12.27 -3.52 -15.07
CA ASP A 249 -12.00 -4.96 -15.10
C ASP A 249 -12.54 -5.67 -13.85
N GLU A 250 -12.56 -4.98 -12.72
CA GLU A 250 -13.20 -5.44 -11.48
C GLU A 250 -14.71 -5.66 -11.68
N ILE A 251 -15.40 -4.69 -12.28
CA ILE A 251 -16.85 -4.80 -12.53
C ILE A 251 -17.18 -5.94 -13.50
N LYS A 252 -16.36 -6.15 -14.53
CA LYS A 252 -16.55 -7.29 -15.46
C LYS A 252 -16.42 -8.64 -14.75
N LYS A 253 -15.63 -8.71 -13.68
CA LYS A 253 -15.45 -9.91 -12.86
C LYS A 253 -16.50 -10.06 -11.76
N GLY A 254 -17.39 -9.07 -11.61
CA GLY A 254 -18.47 -9.09 -10.62
C GLY A 254 -18.04 -8.58 -9.25
N ASP A 255 -17.08 -7.66 -9.18
CA ASP A 255 -16.62 -7.04 -7.92
C ASP A 255 -17.58 -5.93 -7.42
N TYR A 256 -17.28 -5.38 -6.24
CA TYR A 256 -17.95 -4.24 -5.60
C TYR A 256 -18.06 -3.01 -6.52
N LEU A 257 -19.11 -2.21 -6.33
CA LEU A 257 -19.18 -0.89 -6.96
C LEU A 257 -18.06 0.01 -6.41
N LYS A 258 -17.36 0.70 -7.30
CA LYS A 258 -16.27 1.62 -6.97
C LYS A 258 -16.77 3.07 -6.98
N SER A 259 -15.88 4.03 -6.69
CA SER A 259 -16.25 5.45 -6.61
C SER A 259 -16.93 5.98 -7.89
N ILE A 260 -16.49 5.55 -9.08
CA ILE A 260 -17.10 5.94 -10.35
C ILE A 260 -18.57 5.52 -10.41
N GLN A 261 -18.88 4.27 -10.07
CA GLN A 261 -20.23 3.73 -10.16
C GLN A 261 -21.15 4.29 -9.08
N CYS A 262 -20.64 4.48 -7.86
CA CYS A 262 -21.39 5.12 -6.78
C CYS A 262 -21.80 6.54 -7.17
N TYR A 263 -20.88 7.30 -7.76
CA TYR A 263 -21.17 8.65 -8.26
C TYR A 263 -22.17 8.64 -9.41
N MET A 264 -22.00 7.76 -10.40
CA MET A 264 -22.94 7.64 -11.53
C MET A 264 -24.35 7.32 -11.04
N HIS A 265 -24.47 6.42 -10.07
CA HIS A 265 -25.76 6.04 -9.48
C HIS A 265 -26.44 7.21 -8.76
N GLU A 266 -25.71 7.93 -7.91
CA GLU A 266 -26.23 9.07 -7.13
C GLU A 266 -26.60 10.27 -8.02
N SER A 267 -25.71 10.64 -8.95
CA SER A 267 -25.82 11.85 -9.77
C SER A 267 -26.58 11.65 -11.09
N ARG A 268 -26.82 10.39 -11.49
CA ARG A 268 -27.33 10.00 -12.82
C ARG A 268 -26.50 10.56 -13.99
N SER A 269 -25.20 10.77 -13.76
CA SER A 269 -24.27 11.32 -14.74
C SER A 269 -23.63 10.24 -15.62
N SER A 270 -23.01 10.66 -16.72
CA SER A 270 -22.22 9.77 -17.58
C SER A 270 -20.93 9.31 -16.88
N GLU A 271 -20.37 8.18 -17.32
CA GLU A 271 -19.07 7.69 -16.82
C GLU A 271 -17.95 8.73 -17.02
N GLU A 272 -17.96 9.45 -18.14
CA GLU A 272 -16.99 10.52 -18.40
C GLU A 272 -17.06 11.63 -17.34
N ASN A 273 -18.27 12.08 -17.02
CA ASN A 273 -18.48 13.08 -15.98
C ASN A 273 -18.06 12.56 -14.60
N ALA A 274 -18.38 11.29 -14.30
CA ALA A 274 -17.96 10.65 -13.06
C ALA A 274 -16.43 10.58 -12.94
N ARG A 275 -15.73 10.12 -13.97
CA ARG A 275 -14.26 10.07 -14.00
C ARG A 275 -13.63 11.45 -13.84
N ASN A 276 -14.19 12.48 -14.48
CA ASN A 276 -13.72 13.86 -14.32
C ASN A 276 -13.96 14.38 -12.90
N TYR A 277 -15.09 14.03 -12.29
CA TYR A 277 -15.37 14.36 -10.89
C TYR A 277 -14.37 13.69 -9.93
N ILE A 278 -14.07 12.40 -10.11
CA ILE A 278 -13.08 11.67 -9.31
C ILE A 278 -11.67 12.28 -9.47
N LYS A 279 -11.27 12.68 -10.68
CA LYS A 279 -10.01 13.42 -10.90
C LYS A 279 -9.97 14.75 -10.13
N ASN A 280 -11.06 15.51 -10.14
CA ASN A 280 -11.17 16.74 -9.37
C ASN A 280 -11.08 16.49 -7.85
N LEU A 281 -11.63 15.36 -7.36
CA LEU A 281 -11.48 14.97 -5.95
C LEU A 281 -10.02 14.64 -5.60
N ILE A 282 -9.27 13.99 -6.49
CA ILE A 282 -7.84 13.74 -6.32
C ILE A 282 -7.09 15.07 -6.19
N ASP A 283 -7.36 16.05 -7.05
CA ASP A 283 -6.74 17.37 -6.99
C ASP A 283 -7.05 18.11 -5.68
N GLN A 284 -8.29 18.02 -5.20
CA GLN A 284 -8.70 18.59 -3.92
C GLN A 284 -8.01 17.89 -2.73
N ALA A 285 -7.92 16.56 -2.77
CA ALA A 285 -7.23 15.78 -1.75
C ALA A 285 -5.73 16.13 -1.70
N TRP A 286 -5.08 16.35 -2.86
CA TRP A 286 -3.70 16.83 -2.93
C TRP A 286 -3.52 18.22 -2.30
N LYS A 287 -4.42 19.17 -2.61
CA LYS A 287 -4.38 20.52 -2.00
C LYS A 287 -4.50 20.45 -0.48
N LYS A 288 -5.43 19.64 0.02
CA LYS A 288 -5.62 19.42 1.46
C LYS A 288 -4.38 18.77 2.09
N MET A 289 -3.89 17.70 1.47
CA MET A 289 -2.70 16.99 1.94
C MET A 289 -1.47 17.91 2.04
N ASN A 290 -1.25 18.76 1.04
CA ASN A 290 -0.16 19.74 1.06
C ASN A 290 -0.34 20.78 2.18
N GLY A 291 -1.58 21.24 2.40
CA GLY A 291 -1.88 22.20 3.48
C GLY A 291 -1.66 21.60 4.87
N ASP A 292 -2.14 20.38 5.08
CA ASP A 292 -2.17 19.75 6.40
C ASP A 292 -0.82 19.11 6.76
N ILE A 293 -0.21 18.31 5.87
CA ILE A 293 1.00 17.54 6.20
C ILE A 293 2.25 18.42 6.21
N LEU A 294 2.42 19.32 5.24
CA LEU A 294 3.67 20.11 5.15
C LEU A 294 3.81 21.11 6.30
N ARG A 295 2.70 21.50 6.93
CA ARG A 295 2.68 22.46 8.04
C ARG A 295 2.70 21.79 9.41
N ASP A 296 2.23 20.55 9.50
CA ASP A 296 2.18 19.81 10.76
C ASP A 296 3.59 19.36 11.20
N GLN A 297 4.13 19.95 12.26
CA GLN A 297 5.43 19.60 12.83
C GLN A 297 5.35 18.56 13.96
N SER A 298 4.17 17.97 14.19
CA SER A 298 3.96 16.95 15.23
C SER A 298 4.67 15.63 14.89
N PHE A 299 5.04 15.44 13.62
CA PHE A 299 5.62 14.20 13.10
C PHE A 299 6.98 14.46 12.44
N SER A 300 7.86 13.46 12.48
CA SER A 300 9.17 13.52 11.82
C SER A 300 9.03 13.79 10.31
N GLU A 301 10.02 14.46 9.73
CA GLU A 301 10.03 14.75 8.29
C GLU A 301 10.00 13.47 7.45
N ASP A 302 10.73 12.43 7.86
CA ASP A 302 10.76 11.15 7.14
C ASP A 302 9.41 10.42 7.17
N PHE A 303 8.68 10.46 8.28
CA PHE A 303 7.34 9.89 8.36
C PHE A 303 6.35 10.68 7.49
N ARG A 304 6.37 12.02 7.57
CA ARG A 304 5.55 12.90 6.72
C ARG A 304 5.82 12.68 5.24
N ARG A 305 7.09 12.57 4.86
CA ARG A 305 7.50 12.29 3.48
C ARG A 305 7.00 10.92 3.00
N SER A 306 7.03 9.90 3.86
CA SER A 306 6.52 8.57 3.54
C SER A 306 5.01 8.60 3.30
N ALA A 307 4.24 9.28 4.16
CA ALA A 307 2.81 9.47 3.97
C ALA A 307 2.47 10.15 2.62
N ILE A 308 3.17 11.23 2.27
CA ILE A 308 3.02 11.89 0.95
C ILE A 308 3.42 10.94 -0.19
N ASN A 309 4.48 10.16 0.00
CA ASN A 309 4.94 9.22 -1.01
C ASN A 309 3.90 8.16 -1.33
N LEU A 310 3.03 7.74 -0.39
CA LEU A 310 1.93 6.81 -0.68
C LEU A 310 1.06 7.29 -1.83
N ALA A 311 0.65 8.56 -1.79
CA ALA A 311 -0.16 9.16 -2.85
C ALA A 311 0.60 9.19 -4.18
N ARG A 312 1.91 9.48 -4.14
CA ARG A 312 2.77 9.51 -5.34
C ARG A 312 2.97 8.13 -5.96
N ILE A 313 3.22 7.09 -5.15
CA ILE A 313 3.42 5.74 -5.67
C ILE A 313 2.09 5.17 -6.21
N ALA A 314 0.96 5.51 -5.59
CA ALA A 314 -0.35 5.17 -6.12
C ALA A 314 -0.57 5.76 -7.52
N GLN A 315 -0.33 7.05 -7.70
CA GLN A 315 -0.43 7.67 -9.01
C GLN A 315 0.53 7.07 -10.03
N CYS A 316 1.74 6.71 -9.61
CA CYS A 316 2.70 6.05 -10.49
C CYS A 316 2.23 4.65 -10.91
N MET A 317 1.74 3.85 -9.96
CA MET A 317 1.31 2.47 -10.20
C MET A 317 0.07 2.41 -11.10
N TYR A 318 -0.88 3.31 -10.89
CA TYR A 318 -2.18 3.29 -11.55
C TYR A 318 -2.30 4.28 -12.71
N GLN A 319 -1.18 4.86 -13.16
CA GLN A 319 -1.16 5.87 -14.22
C GLN A 319 -1.68 5.34 -15.56
N HIS A 320 -1.36 4.08 -15.87
CA HIS A 320 -1.58 3.47 -17.18
C HIS A 320 -2.53 2.28 -17.13
N GLY A 321 -3.22 2.06 -16.01
CA GLY A 321 -4.08 0.90 -15.78
C GLY A 321 -3.77 0.23 -14.46
N ASP A 322 -4.16 -1.03 -14.31
CA ASP A 322 -3.90 -1.82 -13.10
C ASP A 322 -2.45 -2.30 -13.03
N GLY A 323 -1.52 -1.40 -12.68
CA GLY A 323 -0.10 -1.73 -12.57
C GLY A 323 0.23 -2.74 -11.46
N PHE A 324 -0.69 -3.01 -10.52
CA PHE A 324 -0.44 -3.96 -9.44
C PHE A 324 -1.01 -5.34 -9.75
N GLY A 325 -2.31 -5.43 -10.07
CA GLY A 325 -2.97 -6.70 -10.34
C GLY A 325 -2.62 -7.26 -11.73
N ILE A 326 -2.56 -6.40 -12.75
CA ILE A 326 -2.29 -6.78 -14.14
C ILE A 326 -1.16 -5.90 -14.71
N PRO A 327 0.08 -6.01 -14.19
CA PRO A 327 1.18 -5.18 -14.63
C PRO A 327 1.42 -5.36 -16.13
N ASP A 328 1.20 -4.29 -16.89
CA ASP A 328 1.46 -4.20 -18.32
C ASP A 328 2.84 -3.58 -18.59
N ARG A 329 3.09 -3.15 -19.83
CA ARG A 329 4.44 -2.80 -20.31
C ARG A 329 5.04 -1.68 -19.46
N GLU A 330 4.32 -0.60 -19.26
CA GLU A 330 4.83 0.62 -18.63
C GLU A 330 5.26 0.37 -17.17
N THR A 331 4.44 -0.34 -16.39
CA THR A 331 4.79 -0.67 -15.00
C THR A 331 5.93 -1.68 -14.94
N LYS A 332 5.94 -2.69 -15.83
CA LYS A 332 7.04 -3.66 -15.92
C LYS A 332 8.36 -3.00 -16.31
N ASP A 333 8.34 -2.08 -17.25
CA ASP A 333 9.53 -1.34 -17.69
C ASP A 333 10.09 -0.47 -16.55
N ARG A 334 9.22 0.17 -15.75
CA ARG A 334 9.63 0.92 -14.56
C ARG A 334 10.29 0.02 -13.51
N ILE A 335 9.67 -1.13 -13.21
CA ILE A 335 10.22 -2.13 -12.27
C ILE A 335 11.56 -2.65 -12.79
N HIS A 336 11.63 -2.99 -14.08
CA HIS A 336 12.82 -3.53 -14.71
C HIS A 336 13.97 -2.53 -14.70
N SER A 337 13.70 -1.30 -15.11
CA SER A 337 14.64 -0.19 -15.10
C SER A 337 15.17 0.08 -13.69
N LEU A 338 14.28 0.16 -12.68
CA LEU A 338 14.68 0.48 -11.32
C LEU A 338 15.54 -0.60 -10.66
N PHE A 339 15.20 -1.87 -10.84
CA PHE A 339 15.82 -2.95 -10.08
C PHE A 339 16.88 -3.73 -10.84
N PHE A 340 16.76 -3.87 -12.16
CA PHE A 340 17.55 -4.84 -12.92
C PHE A 340 18.45 -4.20 -13.98
N GLU A 341 18.32 -2.90 -14.24
CA GLU A 341 19.16 -2.19 -15.21
C GLU A 341 20.03 -1.12 -14.54
N PRO A 342 21.33 -1.38 -14.32
CA PRO A 342 22.25 -0.36 -13.82
C PRO A 342 22.53 0.70 -14.89
N ILE A 343 22.87 1.92 -14.45
CA ILE A 343 23.35 2.96 -15.35
C ILE A 343 24.84 2.73 -15.62
N PRO A 344 25.29 2.64 -16.89
CA PRO A 344 26.71 2.48 -17.20
C PRO A 344 27.57 3.60 -16.60
N LEU A 345 28.58 3.21 -15.83
CA LEU A 345 29.68 4.06 -15.43
C LEU A 345 30.64 4.15 -16.62
N SER A 346 30.99 5.37 -17.03
CA SER A 346 31.89 5.65 -18.15
C SER A 346 33.32 5.27 -17.86
#